data_AF-A0AAU1SXL3-F1
#
_entry.id   AF-A0AAU1SXL3-F1
#
_cell.length_a   1.000
_cell.length_b   1.000
_cell.length_c   1.000
_cell.angle_alpha   90.00
_cell.angle_beta   90.00
_cell.angle_gamma   90.00
#
_symmetry.space_group_name_H-M   'P 1'
#
loop_
_entity.id
_entity.type
_entity.pdbx_description
1 polymer ?
#
loop_
_entity_poly.entity_id
_entity_poly.type
_entity_poly.pdbx_seq_one_letter_code
_entity_poly.pdbx_strand_id
1 'polypeptide(L)'
;MRLIQKNPDLSAYLAADEAIDHHHPLVRKAAERLAAQASDSYSYAQVAYEFVRDAIPHSADSGDLRVTWRASDVLEQGTGICHAKSHALAALLRAEDIPTALCYQRLRHDAGSGHVLHGLVAVRFHGAWHRQDCRGNKPGVDAQFSLDGERLAFVADAESNEVDYPVLFDVPDPAVLRALRDAPDRPYLWEHLPDAL
;
A
#
# COMPACT_ATOMS: atom_id res chain seq x y z
N MET A 1 13.74 11.54 5.41
CA MET A 1 12.69 12.10 6.30
C MET A 1 12.69 11.33 7.62
N ARG A 2 12.28 11.93 8.75
CA ARG A 2 12.06 11.18 10.01
C ARG A 2 10.63 10.66 10.05
N LEU A 3 10.45 9.34 10.04
CA LEU A 3 9.13 8.71 10.13
C LEU A 3 8.59 8.77 11.57
N ILE A 4 7.27 8.93 11.69
CA ILE A 4 6.56 9.14 12.96
C ILE A 4 5.49 8.07 13.11
N GLN A 5 5.68 7.17 14.07
CA GLN A 5 4.65 6.19 14.43
C GLN A 5 3.44 6.89 15.03
N LYS A 6 2.26 6.72 14.40
CA LYS A 6 0.99 7.20 14.94
C LYS A 6 0.61 6.47 16.22
N ASN A 7 0.80 5.14 16.23
CA ASN A 7 0.63 4.30 17.40
C ASN A 7 2.00 3.98 17.99
N PRO A 8 2.27 4.29 19.28
CA PRO A 8 3.58 3.99 19.87
C PRO A 8 3.84 2.49 20.04
N ASP A 9 2.79 1.66 20.08
CA ASP A 9 2.92 0.21 20.23
C ASP A 9 3.21 -0.45 18.88
N LEU A 10 4.34 -1.16 18.80
CA LEU A 10 4.75 -1.86 17.57
C LEU A 10 3.77 -3.00 17.22
N SER A 11 3.11 -3.60 18.21
CA SER A 11 2.15 -4.69 17.98
C SER A 11 0.91 -4.24 17.21
N ALA A 12 0.58 -2.95 17.24
CA ALA A 12 -0.50 -2.40 16.43
C ALA A 12 -0.23 -2.54 14.92
N TYR A 13 1.04 -2.50 14.51
CA TYR A 13 1.46 -2.69 13.11
C TYR A 13 1.53 -4.16 12.69
N LEU A 14 1.13 -5.08 13.57
CA LEU A 14 0.90 -6.50 13.30
C LEU A 14 -0.59 -6.84 13.36
N ALA A 15 -1.44 -5.95 13.89
CA ALA A 15 -2.85 -6.22 14.09
C ALA A 15 -3.62 -6.35 12.77
N ALA A 16 -4.65 -7.21 12.80
CA ALA A 16 -5.65 -7.29 11.74
C ALA A 16 -6.72 -6.21 11.97
N ASP A 17 -7.31 -5.74 10.88
CA ASP A 17 -8.51 -4.91 10.91
C ASP A 17 -9.44 -5.28 9.74
N GLU A 18 -10.46 -4.46 9.46
CA GLU A 18 -11.43 -4.74 8.40
C GLU A 18 -10.86 -4.70 6.98
N ALA A 19 -9.76 -3.98 6.75
CA ALA A 19 -9.10 -3.85 5.45
C ALA A 19 -7.79 -4.66 5.39
N ILE A 20 -7.03 -4.70 6.49
CA ILE A 20 -5.81 -5.49 6.66
C ILE A 20 -6.19 -6.83 7.28
N ASP A 21 -7.07 -7.56 6.60
CA ASP A 21 -7.74 -8.75 7.10
C ASP A 21 -6.87 -10.01 6.95
N HIS A 22 -5.64 -9.97 7.47
CA HIS A 22 -4.62 -10.99 7.22
C HIS A 22 -4.91 -12.38 7.83
N HIS A 23 -5.94 -12.49 8.67
CA HIS A 23 -6.48 -13.78 9.12
C HIS A 23 -7.43 -14.43 8.10
N HIS A 24 -7.84 -13.71 7.05
CA HIS A 24 -8.70 -14.23 6.01
C HIS A 24 -8.02 -15.39 5.27
N PRO A 25 -8.72 -16.51 4.97
CA PRO A 25 -8.12 -17.69 4.36
C PRO A 25 -7.39 -17.41 3.03
N LEU A 26 -7.91 -16.47 2.22
CA LEU A 26 -7.25 -16.09 0.96
C LEU A 26 -5.90 -15.39 1.21
N VAL A 27 -5.81 -14.52 2.22
CA VAL A 27 -4.55 -13.86 2.58
C VAL A 27 -3.56 -14.88 3.12
N ARG A 28 -4.00 -15.76 4.04
CA ARG A 28 -3.15 -16.83 4.59
C ARG A 28 -2.60 -17.75 3.50
N LYS A 29 -3.45 -18.22 2.59
CA LYS A 29 -3.03 -19.07 1.47
C LYS A 29 -2.06 -18.38 0.53
N ALA A 30 -2.25 -17.08 0.28
CA ALA A 30 -1.33 -16.29 -0.53
C ALA A 30 0.03 -16.13 0.18
N ALA A 31 0.02 -15.82 1.48
CA ALA A 31 1.22 -15.70 2.30
C ALA A 31 2.02 -17.02 2.32
N GLU A 32 1.38 -18.17 2.57
CA GLU A 32 2.00 -19.50 2.54
C GLU A 32 2.67 -19.80 1.19
N ARG A 33 1.99 -19.50 0.07
CA ARG A 33 2.53 -19.69 -1.28
C ARG A 33 3.76 -18.82 -1.56
N LEU A 34 3.78 -17.60 -1.03
CA LEU A 34 4.91 -16.67 -1.19
C LEU A 34 6.07 -17.08 -0.26
N ALA A 35 5.77 -17.51 0.97
CA ALA A 35 6.74 -18.00 1.94
C ALA A 35 7.50 -19.23 1.42
N ALA A 36 6.85 -20.11 0.65
CA ALA A 36 7.50 -21.25 0.00
C ALA A 36 8.62 -20.87 -1.00
N GLN A 37 8.70 -19.59 -1.41
CA GLN A 37 9.72 -19.08 -2.34
C GLN A 37 10.83 -18.28 -1.62
N ALA A 38 10.73 -18.12 -0.30
CA ALA A 38 11.62 -17.30 0.50
C ALA A 38 12.43 -18.15 1.49
N SER A 39 13.66 -17.71 1.77
CA SER A 39 14.54 -18.37 2.75
C SER A 39 14.51 -17.71 4.12
N ASP A 40 14.03 -16.47 4.21
CA ASP A 40 13.98 -15.65 5.41
C ASP A 40 12.91 -14.54 5.29
N SER A 41 12.74 -13.75 6.35
CA SER A 41 11.77 -12.67 6.42
C SER A 41 12.02 -11.56 5.39
N TYR A 42 13.29 -11.29 5.05
CA TYR A 42 13.67 -10.26 4.08
C TYR A 42 13.25 -10.68 2.66
N SER A 43 13.67 -11.88 2.26
CA SER A 43 13.32 -12.46 0.97
C SER A 43 11.81 -12.66 0.83
N TYR A 44 11.11 -13.02 1.92
CA TYR A 44 9.65 -13.04 1.93
C TYR A 44 9.05 -11.67 1.66
N ALA A 45 9.51 -10.63 2.36
CA ALA A 45 8.99 -9.28 2.17
C ALA A 45 9.21 -8.78 0.74
N GLN A 46 10.37 -9.07 0.17
CA GLN A 46 10.68 -8.74 -1.22
C GLN A 46 9.76 -9.49 -2.19
N VAL A 47 9.60 -10.82 -2.03
CA VAL A 47 8.72 -11.64 -2.89
C VAL A 47 7.26 -11.19 -2.78
N ALA A 48 6.78 -10.86 -1.57
CA ALA A 48 5.43 -10.34 -1.37
C ALA A 48 5.24 -8.96 -2.01
N TYR A 49 6.23 -8.07 -1.87
CA TYR A 49 6.25 -6.76 -2.52
C TYR A 49 6.19 -6.90 -4.04
N GLU A 50 7.05 -7.72 -4.63
CA GLU A 50 7.12 -7.95 -6.08
C GLU A 50 5.83 -8.59 -6.59
N PHE A 51 5.27 -9.57 -5.87
CA PHE A 51 3.97 -10.15 -6.20
C PHE A 51 2.87 -9.10 -6.25
N VAL A 52 2.75 -8.25 -5.22
CA VAL A 52 1.74 -7.19 -5.22
C VAL A 52 2.03 -6.18 -6.32
N ARG A 53 3.27 -5.74 -6.51
CA ARG A 53 3.67 -4.75 -7.52
C ARG A 53 3.35 -5.23 -8.94
N ASP A 54 3.72 -6.47 -9.26
CA ASP A 54 3.80 -6.95 -10.65
C ASP A 54 2.64 -7.86 -11.05
N ALA A 55 2.11 -8.68 -10.13
CA ALA A 55 1.06 -9.64 -10.45
C ALA A 55 -0.36 -9.08 -10.25
N ILE A 56 -0.50 -7.98 -9.52
CA ILE A 56 -1.79 -7.30 -9.30
C ILE A 56 -1.75 -5.98 -10.08
N PRO A 57 -2.42 -5.85 -11.23
CA PRO A 57 -2.42 -4.61 -11.98
C PRO A 57 -3.01 -3.44 -11.19
N HIS A 58 -2.44 -2.25 -11.40
CA HIS A 58 -3.06 -1.01 -10.93
C HIS A 58 -4.32 -0.75 -11.75
N SER A 59 -5.49 -0.67 -11.12
CA SER A 59 -6.77 -0.61 -11.84
C SER A 59 -6.92 0.61 -12.76
N ALA A 60 -6.25 1.73 -12.44
CA ALA A 60 -6.20 2.88 -13.34
C ALA A 60 -5.43 2.61 -14.63
N ASP A 61 -4.36 1.81 -14.56
CA ASP A 61 -3.49 1.53 -15.71
C ASP A 61 -4.06 0.43 -16.59
N SER A 62 -4.68 -0.58 -15.98
CA SER A 62 -5.33 -1.68 -16.70
C SER A 62 -6.71 -1.31 -17.25
N GLY A 63 -7.26 -0.15 -16.85
CA GLY A 63 -8.61 0.27 -17.20
C GLY A 63 -9.71 -0.47 -16.44
N ASP A 64 -9.37 -1.27 -15.42
CA ASP A 64 -10.34 -1.95 -14.57
C ASP A 64 -11.17 -0.93 -13.76
N LEU A 65 -12.49 -1.13 -13.75
CA LEU A 65 -13.43 -0.24 -13.09
C LEU A 65 -13.72 -0.66 -11.65
N ARG A 66 -13.39 -1.90 -11.27
CA ARG A 66 -13.67 -2.42 -9.93
C ARG A 66 -12.84 -1.70 -8.88
N VAL A 67 -13.46 -1.47 -7.72
CA VAL A 67 -12.82 -0.94 -6.53
C VAL A 67 -12.74 -2.03 -5.49
N THR A 68 -11.52 -2.43 -5.15
CA THR A 68 -11.21 -3.32 -4.04
C THR A 68 -10.75 -2.49 -2.86
N TRP A 69 -11.00 -2.97 -1.64
CA TRP A 69 -10.65 -2.21 -0.43
C TRP A 69 -10.12 -3.08 0.70
N ARG A 70 -10.55 -4.35 0.81
CA ARG A 70 -9.90 -5.34 1.69
C ARG A 70 -8.71 -5.98 1.00
N ALA A 71 -7.72 -6.38 1.77
CA ALA A 71 -6.60 -7.16 1.27
C ALA A 71 -7.08 -8.47 0.63
N SER A 72 -8.04 -9.17 1.26
CA SER A 72 -8.67 -10.35 0.68
C SER A 72 -9.33 -10.09 -0.68
N ASP A 73 -10.09 -9.00 -0.84
CA ASP A 73 -10.73 -8.62 -2.11
C ASP A 73 -9.69 -8.35 -3.20
N VAL A 74 -8.59 -7.67 -2.86
CA VAL A 74 -7.49 -7.37 -3.78
C VAL A 74 -6.84 -8.66 -4.28
N LEU A 75 -6.61 -9.62 -3.38
CA LEU A 75 -6.02 -10.92 -3.72
C LEU A 75 -6.98 -11.81 -4.52
N GLU A 76 -8.29 -11.76 -4.22
CA GLU A 76 -9.32 -12.53 -4.93
C GLU A 76 -9.54 -11.99 -6.34
N GLN A 77 -9.71 -10.68 -6.46
CA GLN A 77 -10.09 -10.03 -7.72
C GLN A 77 -8.89 -9.69 -8.60
N GLY A 78 -7.67 -9.74 -8.03
CA GLY A 78 -6.41 -9.49 -8.73
C GLY A 78 -6.30 -8.07 -9.28
N THR A 79 -6.85 -7.07 -8.58
CA THR A 79 -6.87 -5.68 -9.04
C THR A 79 -6.95 -4.72 -7.86
N GLY A 80 -6.44 -3.50 -8.01
CA GLY A 80 -6.61 -2.45 -7.02
C GLY A 80 -5.87 -1.16 -7.37
N ILE A 81 -6.25 -0.05 -6.75
CA ILE A 81 -5.45 1.19 -6.77
C ILE A 81 -4.33 1.13 -5.71
N CYS A 82 -3.44 2.12 -5.68
CA CYS A 82 -2.31 2.19 -4.74
C CYS A 82 -2.69 1.92 -3.27
N HIS A 83 -3.84 2.43 -2.80
CA HIS A 83 -4.34 2.18 -1.45
C HIS A 83 -4.67 0.70 -1.21
N ALA A 84 -5.50 0.12 -2.06
CA ALA A 84 -5.93 -1.26 -1.95
C ALA A 84 -4.74 -2.23 -2.09
N LYS A 85 -3.82 -1.93 -3.01
CA LYS A 85 -2.56 -2.69 -3.16
C LYS A 85 -1.70 -2.58 -1.90
N SER A 86 -1.62 -1.41 -1.27
CA SER A 86 -0.94 -1.24 0.02
C SER A 86 -1.61 -2.04 1.13
N HIS A 87 -2.96 -2.15 1.14
CA HIS A 87 -3.67 -3.02 2.07
C HIS A 87 -3.28 -4.49 1.88
N ALA A 88 -3.25 -4.96 0.63
CA ALA A 88 -2.84 -6.32 0.30
C ALA A 88 -1.40 -6.62 0.75
N LEU A 89 -0.45 -5.72 0.44
CA LEU A 89 0.93 -5.89 0.87
C LEU A 89 1.06 -5.89 2.40
N ALA A 90 0.41 -4.94 3.09
CA ALA A 90 0.43 -4.90 4.54
C ALA A 90 -0.16 -6.16 5.16
N ALA A 91 -1.25 -6.71 4.61
CA ALA A 91 -1.85 -7.93 5.11
C ALA A 91 -0.94 -9.15 4.91
N LEU A 92 -0.30 -9.29 3.74
CA LEU A 92 0.66 -10.36 3.48
C LEU A 92 1.84 -10.30 4.47
N LEU A 93 2.41 -9.12 4.66
CA LEU A 93 3.56 -8.93 5.56
C LEU A 93 3.20 -9.17 7.02
N ARG A 94 2.05 -8.66 7.48
CA ARG A 94 1.57 -8.91 8.86
C ARG A 94 1.20 -10.37 9.09
N ALA A 95 0.79 -11.12 8.05
CA ALA A 95 0.53 -12.54 8.17
C ALA A 95 1.77 -13.35 8.56
N GLU A 96 2.97 -12.90 8.14
CA GLU A 96 4.28 -13.49 8.46
C GLU A 96 5.04 -12.68 9.53
N ASP A 97 4.30 -11.98 10.40
CA ASP A 97 4.83 -11.31 11.59
C ASP A 97 5.85 -10.18 11.29
N ILE A 98 5.73 -9.54 10.13
CA ILE A 98 6.54 -8.38 9.74
C ILE A 98 5.74 -7.09 10.01
N PRO A 99 6.16 -6.26 11.00
CA PRO A 99 5.45 -5.03 11.30
C PRO A 99 5.42 -4.11 10.08
N THR A 100 4.21 -3.76 9.67
CA THR A 100 3.98 -2.98 8.45
C THR A 100 3.00 -1.86 8.70
N ALA A 101 3.38 -0.64 8.37
CA ALA A 101 2.53 0.54 8.45
C ALA A 101 2.02 0.96 7.07
N LEU A 102 0.91 1.66 7.03
CA LEU A 102 0.43 2.40 5.87
C LEU A 102 1.01 3.82 5.93
N CYS A 103 1.40 4.36 4.78
CA CYS A 103 1.84 5.75 4.64
C CYS A 103 1.12 6.40 3.47
N TYR A 104 1.16 7.73 3.44
CA TYR A 104 0.47 8.50 2.41
C TYR A 104 1.35 9.62 1.87
N GLN A 105 1.09 9.98 0.61
CA GLN A 105 1.63 11.15 -0.06
C GLN A 105 0.48 11.93 -0.67
N ARG A 106 0.51 13.26 -0.61
CA ARG A 106 -0.36 14.12 -1.41
C ARG A 106 0.37 14.43 -2.70
N LEU A 107 -0.11 13.91 -3.82
CA LEU A 107 0.52 14.07 -5.14
C LEU A 107 -0.44 14.76 -6.11
N ARG A 108 0.07 15.45 -7.13
CA ARG A 108 -0.77 15.97 -8.20
C ARG A 108 -1.43 14.82 -8.95
N HIS A 109 -2.68 15.03 -9.34
CA HIS A 109 -3.38 14.06 -10.16
C HIS A 109 -2.77 14.00 -11.57
N ASP A 110 -2.61 12.80 -12.14
CA ASP A 110 -2.04 12.60 -13.49
C ASP A 110 -2.82 13.39 -14.58
N ALA A 111 -4.11 13.66 -14.37
CA ALA A 111 -4.94 14.47 -15.29
C ALA A 111 -4.71 15.99 -15.17
N GLY A 112 -3.79 16.45 -14.32
CA GLY A 112 -3.30 17.83 -14.26
C GLY A 112 -4.10 18.81 -13.39
N SER A 113 -5.34 18.48 -12.98
CA SER A 113 -6.12 19.29 -12.03
C SER A 113 -6.22 18.60 -10.67
N GLY A 114 -5.85 19.34 -9.61
CA GLY A 114 -5.99 18.90 -8.22
C GLY A 114 -4.88 17.96 -7.73
N HIS A 115 -5.09 17.46 -6.51
CA HIS A 115 -4.22 16.52 -5.82
C HIS A 115 -5.03 15.31 -5.37
N VAL A 116 -4.34 14.22 -5.10
CA VAL A 116 -4.93 13.00 -4.56
C VAL A 116 -3.98 12.41 -3.53
N LEU A 117 -4.52 11.75 -2.51
CA LEU A 117 -3.69 10.90 -1.67
C LEU A 117 -3.24 9.66 -2.46
N HIS A 118 -1.95 9.38 -2.40
CA HIS A 118 -1.31 8.16 -2.85
C HIS A 118 -0.96 7.31 -1.61
N GLY A 119 -1.15 6.00 -1.70
CA GLY A 119 -0.93 5.08 -0.60
C GLY A 119 0.27 4.18 -0.86
N LEU A 120 1.08 3.98 0.17
CA LEU A 120 2.24 3.10 0.18
C LEU A 120 2.37 2.44 1.56
N VAL A 121 3.38 1.60 1.77
CA VAL A 121 3.63 0.95 3.07
C VAL A 121 5.00 1.32 3.64
N ALA A 122 5.22 1.09 4.93
CA ALA A 122 6.54 1.01 5.52
C ALA A 122 6.72 -0.31 6.25
N VAL A 123 7.81 -1.01 5.98
CA VAL A 123 8.16 -2.28 6.61
C VAL A 123 9.24 -2.06 7.67
N ARG A 124 9.17 -2.79 8.78
CA ARG A 124 10.17 -2.65 9.84
C ARG A 124 11.22 -3.75 9.79
N PHE A 125 12.45 -3.39 9.45
CA PHE A 125 13.62 -4.28 9.44
C PHE A 125 14.79 -3.63 10.17
N HIS A 126 15.55 -4.46 10.91
CA HIS A 126 16.77 -4.03 11.62
C HIS A 126 16.56 -2.81 12.55
N GLY A 127 15.39 -2.72 13.17
CA GLY A 127 15.07 -1.62 14.10
C GLY A 127 14.55 -0.34 13.45
N ALA A 128 14.51 -0.27 12.12
CA ALA A 128 14.12 0.92 11.35
C ALA A 128 12.93 0.66 10.42
N TRP A 129 12.22 1.73 10.06
CA TRP A 129 11.11 1.71 9.12
C TRP A 129 11.60 2.08 7.72
N HIS A 130 11.17 1.31 6.71
CA HIS A 130 11.58 1.45 5.32
C HIS A 130 10.37 1.51 4.42
N ARG A 131 10.17 2.63 3.72
CA ARG A 131 8.99 2.83 2.88
C ARG A 131 9.11 2.09 1.56
N GLN A 132 8.02 1.40 1.18
CA GLN A 132 7.91 0.60 -0.03
C GLN A 132 6.66 1.03 -0.78
N ASP A 133 6.80 1.26 -2.09
CA ASP A 133 5.68 1.62 -2.97
C ASP A 133 5.34 0.47 -3.91
N CYS A 134 4.27 -0.27 -3.61
CA CYS A 134 3.85 -1.44 -4.38
C CYS A 134 2.80 -1.11 -5.45
N ARG A 135 2.63 0.17 -5.82
CA ARG A 135 1.63 0.63 -6.78
C ARG A 135 1.73 0.00 -8.16
N GLY A 136 2.93 -0.43 -8.57
CA GLY A 136 3.17 -1.06 -9.87
C GLY A 136 3.92 -0.15 -10.84
N ASN A 137 4.81 -0.73 -11.63
CA ASN A 137 5.64 0.00 -12.59
C ASN A 137 4.88 0.25 -13.90
N LYS A 138 5.07 1.44 -14.46
CA LYS A 138 4.57 1.91 -15.77
C LYS A 138 5.70 2.67 -16.48
N PRO A 139 5.59 3.05 -17.77
CA PRO A 139 6.61 3.86 -18.42
C PRO A 139 6.94 5.11 -17.58
N GLY A 140 8.21 5.26 -17.20
CA GLY A 140 8.69 6.35 -16.33
C GLY A 140 8.63 6.07 -14.82
N VAL A 141 8.17 4.89 -14.39
CA VAL A 141 8.09 4.48 -12.97
C VAL A 141 8.91 3.20 -12.75
N ASP A 142 9.87 3.26 -11.82
CA ASP A 142 10.73 2.14 -11.42
C ASP A 142 10.79 2.01 -9.89
N ALA A 143 9.65 1.66 -9.28
CA ALA A 143 9.57 1.37 -7.86
C ALA A 143 10.18 0.00 -7.55
N GLN A 144 11.01 -0.08 -6.51
CA GLN A 144 11.75 -1.29 -6.13
C GLN A 144 11.68 -1.51 -4.62
N PHE A 145 11.73 -2.78 -4.19
CA PHE A 145 11.92 -3.09 -2.78
C PHE A 145 13.33 -2.69 -2.36
N SER A 146 13.47 -1.94 -1.28
CA SER A 146 14.80 -1.56 -0.76
C SER A 146 14.78 -1.20 0.71
N LEU A 147 15.83 -1.60 1.43
CA LEU A 147 16.11 -1.16 2.81
C LEU A 147 17.28 -0.15 2.90
N ASP A 148 17.99 0.08 1.79
CA ASP A 148 19.15 0.97 1.72
C ASP A 148 18.77 2.40 1.27
N GLY A 149 17.48 2.66 1.15
CA GLY A 149 16.93 3.93 0.69
C GLY A 149 15.58 3.72 0.02
N GLU A 150 14.85 4.82 -0.16
CA GLU A 150 13.52 4.76 -0.77
C GLU A 150 13.64 4.64 -2.30
N ARG A 151 12.87 3.71 -2.88
CA ARG A 151 12.71 3.51 -4.33
C ARG A 151 11.22 3.54 -4.66
N LEU A 152 10.58 4.68 -4.40
CA LEU A 152 9.13 4.88 -4.53
C LEU A 152 8.74 5.14 -6.00
N ALA A 153 7.45 5.00 -6.31
CA ALA A 153 6.96 5.31 -7.65
C ALA A 153 7.01 6.81 -7.96
N PHE A 154 6.81 7.63 -6.92
CA PHE A 154 6.76 9.08 -7.02
C PHE A 154 7.55 9.73 -5.89
N VAL A 155 8.16 10.87 -6.21
CA VAL A 155 8.82 11.74 -5.24
C VAL A 155 7.99 13.02 -5.18
N ALA A 156 7.53 13.38 -3.97
CA ALA A 156 6.68 14.56 -3.80
C ALA A 156 7.46 15.84 -4.15
N ASP A 157 6.88 16.66 -5.03
CA ASP A 157 7.37 17.98 -5.39
C ASP A 157 6.72 19.08 -4.54
N ALA A 158 7.50 19.63 -3.60
CA ALA A 158 7.04 20.69 -2.71
C ALA A 158 6.65 21.98 -3.46
N GLU A 159 7.27 22.29 -4.61
CA GLU A 159 6.91 23.46 -5.42
C GLU A 159 5.50 23.32 -6.01
N SER A 160 5.06 22.09 -6.22
CA SER A 160 3.73 21.70 -6.69
C SER A 160 2.70 21.52 -5.57
N ASN A 161 3.01 21.95 -4.33
CA ASN A 161 2.21 21.69 -3.13
C ASN A 161 1.98 20.20 -2.83
N GLU A 162 2.87 19.32 -3.30
CA GLU A 162 2.84 17.92 -2.90
C GLU A 162 3.43 17.75 -1.50
N VAL A 163 2.93 16.76 -0.77
CA VAL A 163 3.33 16.53 0.62
C VAL A 163 3.67 15.07 0.82
N ASP A 164 4.88 14.83 1.33
CA ASP A 164 5.31 13.52 1.75
C ASP A 164 5.07 13.36 3.26
N TYR A 165 4.01 12.68 3.66
CA TYR A 165 3.64 12.62 5.08
C TYR A 165 4.57 11.68 5.85
N PRO A 166 5.13 12.10 7.00
CA PRO A 166 6.04 11.26 7.79
C PRO A 166 5.32 10.18 8.61
N VAL A 167 3.99 10.24 8.68
CA VAL A 167 3.19 9.46 9.64
C VAL A 167 3.01 8.03 9.17
N LEU A 168 3.23 7.09 10.09
CA LEU A 168 3.05 5.65 9.92
C LEU A 168 1.76 5.22 10.61
N PHE A 169 0.79 4.77 9.82
CA PHE A 169 -0.53 4.38 10.28
C PHE A 169 -0.61 2.85 10.46
N ASP A 170 -1.13 2.42 11.61
CA ASP A 170 -1.40 1.01 11.93
C ASP A 170 -2.69 0.50 11.26
N VAL A 171 -3.65 1.38 11.04
CA VAL A 171 -4.91 1.11 10.30
C VAL A 171 -5.07 2.12 9.15
N PRO A 172 -5.84 1.82 8.10
CA PRO A 172 -6.08 2.79 7.03
C PRO A 172 -6.65 4.11 7.54
N ASP A 173 -6.31 5.21 6.87
CA ASP A 173 -6.96 6.48 7.15
C ASP A 173 -8.49 6.35 6.96
N PRO A 174 -9.33 6.78 7.93
CA PRO A 174 -10.77 6.59 7.84
C PRO A 174 -11.43 7.26 6.63
N ALA A 175 -10.92 8.38 6.14
CA ALA A 175 -11.48 9.04 4.96
C ALA A 175 -11.16 8.25 3.68
N VAL A 176 -9.92 7.77 3.56
CA VAL A 176 -9.50 6.88 2.47
C VAL A 176 -10.33 5.58 2.47
N LEU A 177 -10.48 4.95 3.62
CA LEU A 177 -11.22 3.70 3.74
C LEU A 177 -12.71 3.86 3.44
N ARG A 178 -13.33 4.98 3.85
CA ARG A 178 -14.72 5.28 3.45
C ARG A 178 -14.86 5.45 1.94
N ALA A 179 -14.01 6.27 1.31
CA ALA A 179 -14.04 6.49 -0.12
C ALA A 179 -13.92 5.17 -0.92
N LEU A 180 -13.01 4.28 -0.50
CA LEU A 180 -12.86 2.95 -1.12
C LEU A 180 -14.09 2.05 -0.95
N ARG A 181 -14.73 2.06 0.22
CA ARG A 181 -15.90 1.21 0.51
C ARG A 181 -17.16 1.67 -0.22
N ASP A 182 -17.33 2.99 -0.31
CA ASP A 182 -18.56 3.59 -0.84
C ASP A 182 -18.53 3.69 -2.37
N ALA A 183 -17.35 3.56 -2.99
CA ALA A 183 -17.21 3.68 -4.43
C ALA A 183 -17.71 2.45 -5.19
N PRO A 184 -18.75 2.57 -6.04
CA PRO A 184 -19.20 1.48 -6.89
C PRO A 184 -18.22 1.17 -8.02
N ASP A 185 -17.46 2.18 -8.44
CA ASP A 185 -16.46 2.08 -9.49
C ASP A 185 -15.33 3.11 -9.31
N ARG A 186 -14.28 2.94 -10.10
CA ARG A 186 -13.08 3.78 -10.05
C ARG A 186 -13.32 5.24 -10.47
N PRO A 187 -14.12 5.56 -11.51
CA PRO A 187 -14.48 6.95 -11.80
C PRO A 187 -15.11 7.67 -10.60
N TYR A 188 -16.07 7.03 -9.92
CA TYR A 188 -16.65 7.59 -8.70
C TYR A 188 -15.58 7.77 -7.62
N LEU A 189 -14.72 6.76 -7.42
CA LEU A 189 -13.64 6.83 -6.44
C LEU A 189 -12.73 8.05 -6.66
N TRP A 190 -12.36 8.36 -7.92
CA TRP A 190 -11.49 9.49 -8.21
C TRP A 190 -12.08 10.86 -7.83
N GLU A 191 -13.41 10.99 -7.89
CA GLU A 191 -14.08 12.22 -7.48
C GLU A 191 -14.21 12.37 -5.96
N HIS A 192 -14.06 11.26 -5.21
CA HIS A 192 -14.34 11.19 -3.78
C HIS A 192 -13.13 10.84 -2.91
N LEU A 193 -11.98 10.53 -3.50
CA LEU A 193 -10.75 10.34 -2.73
C LEU A 193 -10.33 11.65 -2.07
N PRO A 194 -9.92 11.62 -0.80
CA PRO A 194 -9.36 12.80 -0.14
C PRO A 194 -8.06 13.24 -0.83
N ASP A 195 -7.86 14.55 -0.90
CA ASP A 195 -6.64 15.15 -1.44
C ASP A 195 -5.58 15.44 -0.34
N ALA A 196 -5.93 15.30 0.93
CA ALA A 196 -5.05 15.49 2.08
C ALA A 196 -5.49 14.65 3.30
N LEU A 197 -4.58 14.49 4.27
CA LEU A 197 -4.82 13.83 5.56
C LEU A 197 -5.33 14.81 6.62
#